data_AF-A0A2S2PJP0-F1
#
_entry.id   AF-A0A2S2PJP0-F1
#
_cell.length_a   1.000
_cell.length_b   1.000
_cell.length_c   1.000
_cell.angle_alpha   90.00
_cell.angle_beta   90.00
_cell.angle_gamma   90.00
#
_symmetry.space_group_name_H-M   'P 1'
#
loop_
_entity.id
_entity.type
_entity.pdbx_description
1 polymer ?
#
loop_
_entity_poly.entity_id
_entity_poly.type
_entity_poly.pdbx_seq_one_letter_code
_entity_poly.pdbx_strand_id
1 'polypeptide(L)'
;DTSADKNVLYGATTLGEFKKKIELYERIRSRSQVGNVPRVTADGKPKPTIVTGSSSVEGVTRCFNCGDRGHQSRECPDVNKGPKCFSCRAFGHKSFECPAKT
;
A
#
# COMPACT_ATOMS: atom_id res chain seq x y z
N ASP A 1 20.94 -8.19 11.38
CA ASP A 1 20.54 -8.61 12.73
C ASP A 1 19.85 -7.43 13.39
N THR A 2 18.56 -7.21 13.09
CA THR A 2 17.87 -6.05 13.67
C THR A 2 17.31 -6.46 15.02
N SER A 3 17.49 -5.60 16.03
CA SER A 3 16.96 -5.83 17.39
C SER A 3 15.44 -6.07 17.38
N ALA A 4 14.73 -5.55 16.37
CA ALA A 4 13.30 -5.76 16.16
C ALA A 4 12.93 -7.23 15.86
N ASP A 5 13.78 -7.98 15.14
CA ASP A 5 13.51 -9.39 14.83
C ASP A 5 13.55 -10.26 16.09
N LYS A 6 14.46 -9.95 17.01
CA LYS A 6 14.69 -10.71 18.26
C LYS A 6 13.59 -10.50 19.29
N ASN A 7 12.86 -9.39 19.22
CA ASN A 7 11.74 -9.10 20.13
C ASN A 7 10.62 -10.15 20.05
N VAL A 8 10.50 -10.84 18.92
CA VAL A 8 9.50 -11.90 18.68
C VAL A 8 9.68 -13.11 19.59
N LEU A 9 10.88 -13.33 20.15
CA LEU A 9 11.19 -14.50 20.98
C LEU A 9 10.76 -14.35 22.45
N TYR A 10 10.47 -13.13 22.92
CA TYR A 10 10.16 -12.87 24.32
C TYR A 10 8.66 -13.00 24.66
N GLY A 11 8.35 -13.18 25.95
CA GLY A 11 6.98 -13.19 26.48
C GLY A 11 6.18 -14.48 26.25
N ALA A 12 6.83 -15.62 26.00
CA ALA A 12 6.16 -16.93 26.06
C ALA A 12 6.10 -17.40 27.51
N THR A 13 4.94 -17.93 27.91
CA THR A 13 4.71 -18.46 29.26
C THR A 13 4.66 -19.98 29.30
N THR A 14 4.56 -20.62 28.12
CA THR A 14 4.58 -22.06 27.96
C THR A 14 5.58 -22.50 26.89
N LEU A 15 6.06 -23.74 26.99
CA LEU A 15 6.93 -24.37 25.98
C LEU A 15 6.28 -24.41 24.58
N GLY A 16 4.96 -24.60 24.53
CA GLY A 16 4.21 -24.60 23.27
C GLY A 16 4.19 -23.23 22.60
N GLU A 17 4.06 -22.15 23.38
CA GLU A 17 4.15 -20.78 22.87
C GLU A 17 5.57 -20.44 22.38
N PHE A 18 6.59 -20.89 23.10
CA PHE A 18 7.98 -20.65 22.73
C PHE A 18 8.34 -21.31 21.38
N LYS A 19 7.88 -22.54 21.13
CA LYS A 19 8.06 -23.22 19.84
C LYS A 19 7.43 -22.44 18.68
N LYS A 20 6.23 -21.89 18.86
CA LYS A 20 5.56 -21.06 17.84
C LYS A 20 6.32 -19.76 17.58
N LYS A 21 6.91 -19.16 18.62
CA LYS A 21 7.72 -17.93 18.48
C LYS A 21 9.06 -18.18 17.78
N ILE A 22 9.68 -19.35 18.00
CA ILE A 22 10.87 -19.78 17.23
C ILE A 22 10.53 -19.91 15.74
N GLU A 23 9.44 -20.60 15.40
CA GLU A 23 9.00 -20.76 14.00
C GLU A 23 8.72 -19.40 13.33
N LEU A 24 8.12 -18.47 14.07
CA LEU A 24 7.86 -17.11 13.58
C LEU A 24 9.16 -16.32 13.38
N TYR A 25 10.13 -16.43 14.28
CA TYR A 25 11.44 -15.79 14.16
C TYR A 25 12.19 -16.26 12.91
N GLU A 26 12.20 -17.57 12.63
CA GLU A 26 12.82 -18.11 11.41
C GLU A 26 12.15 -17.58 10.15
N ARG A 27 10.81 -17.53 10.13
CA ARG A 27 10.04 -16.96 9.01
C ARG A 27 10.34 -15.49 8.77
N ILE A 28 10.51 -14.69 9.83
CA ILE A 28 10.86 -13.27 9.73
C ILE A 28 12.31 -13.11 9.25
N ARG A 29 13.23 -13.90 9.79
CA ARG A 29 14.64 -13.92 9.38
C ARG A 29 14.81 -14.28 7.90
N SER A 30 14.03 -15.24 7.38
CA SER A 30 14.06 -15.62 5.96
C SER A 30 13.45 -14.58 5.03
N ARG A 31 12.50 -13.76 5.51
CA ARG A 31 11.87 -12.68 4.73
C ARG A 31 12.76 -11.47 4.51
N SER A 32 13.75 -11.24 5.37
CA SER A 32 14.68 -10.12 5.21
C SER A 32 15.68 -10.30 4.05
N GLN A 33 15.72 -11.46 3.39
CA GLN A 33 16.58 -11.70 2.22
C GLN A 33 15.85 -11.79 0.87
N VAL A 34 14.52 -11.92 0.85
CA VAL A 34 13.74 -12.03 -0.40
C VAL A 34 12.76 -10.87 -0.48
N GLY A 35 12.93 -10.02 -1.50
CA GLY A 35 12.12 -8.84 -1.73
C GLY A 35 10.61 -9.13 -1.89
N ASN A 36 9.83 -8.07 -1.67
CA ASN A 36 8.41 -7.85 -1.99
C ASN A 36 7.59 -9.12 -2.36
N VAL A 37 7.18 -9.90 -1.35
CA VAL A 37 6.27 -11.05 -1.56
C VAL A 37 4.83 -10.52 -1.76
N PRO A 38 4.16 -10.85 -2.88
CA PRO A 38 2.79 -10.41 -3.13
C PRO A 38 1.83 -10.89 -2.03
N ARG A 39 1.04 -9.97 -1.48
CA ARG A 39 -0.02 -10.31 -0.52
C ARG A 39 -1.15 -11.04 -1.25
N VAL A 40 -1.16 -12.37 -1.15
CA VAL A 40 -2.25 -13.23 -1.60
C VAL A 40 -3.43 -13.20 -0.62
N THR A 41 -4.64 -13.26 -1.17
CA THR A 41 -5.88 -13.51 -0.42
C THR A 41 -5.94 -14.97 0.05
N ALA A 42 -6.85 -15.31 0.97
CA ALA A 42 -6.99 -16.67 1.51
C ALA A 42 -7.24 -17.72 0.40
N ASP A 43 -7.82 -17.29 -0.71
CA ASP A 43 -8.11 -18.08 -1.91
C ASP A 43 -6.90 -18.23 -2.86
N GLY A 44 -5.71 -17.79 -2.45
CA GLY A 44 -4.49 -17.85 -3.26
C GLY A 44 -4.43 -16.85 -4.42
N LYS A 45 -5.44 -15.99 -4.57
CA LYS A 45 -5.47 -14.95 -5.62
C LYS A 45 -4.68 -13.72 -5.16
N PRO A 46 -3.82 -13.13 -6.01
CA PRO A 46 -3.14 -11.88 -5.65
C PRO A 46 -4.20 -10.83 -5.30
N LYS A 47 -4.10 -10.22 -4.11
CA LYS A 47 -4.99 -9.11 -3.77
C LYS A 47 -4.67 -7.99 -4.77
N PRO A 48 -5.66 -7.41 -5.48
CA PRO A 48 -5.40 -6.22 -6.26
C PRO A 48 -4.95 -5.15 -5.27
N THR A 49 -3.64 -4.91 -5.23
CA THR A 49 -3.12 -3.71 -4.62
C THR A 49 -3.70 -2.59 -5.45
N ILE A 50 -4.57 -1.78 -4.86
CA ILE A 50 -4.75 -0.41 -5.33
C ILE A 50 -3.35 0.19 -5.17
N VAL A 51 -2.57 0.14 -6.25
CA VAL A 51 -1.20 0.62 -6.33
C VAL A 51 -1.25 2.15 -6.28
N THR A 52 -1.53 2.67 -5.10
CA THR A 52 -1.15 4.02 -4.72
C THR A 52 0.32 3.95 -4.31
N GLY A 53 1.21 3.92 -5.31
CA GLY A 53 2.63 4.22 -5.16
C GLY A 53 3.62 3.11 -5.54
N SER A 54 4.42 3.43 -6.56
CA SER A 54 5.84 3.05 -6.69
C SER A 54 6.17 1.61 -7.11
N SER A 55 6.12 1.35 -8.42
CA SER A 55 7.09 0.48 -9.09
C SER A 55 7.28 0.98 -10.51
N SER A 56 8.51 1.42 -10.82
CA SER A 56 8.97 1.94 -12.10
C SER A 56 8.64 0.99 -13.25
N VAL A 57 7.53 1.27 -13.93
CA VAL A 57 7.38 0.97 -15.36
C VAL A 57 7.40 2.34 -16.04
N GLU A 58 8.32 2.49 -16.97
CA GLU A 58 8.70 3.77 -17.58
C GLU A 58 7.51 4.71 -17.88
N GLY A 59 7.58 5.92 -17.31
CA GLY A 59 7.12 7.12 -18.01
C GLY A 59 5.65 7.55 -17.90
N VAL A 60 4.85 7.05 -16.95
CA VAL A 60 3.46 7.54 -16.82
C VAL A 60 3.12 7.95 -15.39
N THR A 61 3.72 9.05 -14.95
CA THR A 61 3.24 9.80 -13.78
C THR A 61 1.81 10.27 -14.06
N ARG A 62 0.83 9.74 -13.30
CA ARG A 62 -0.55 10.23 -13.35
C ARG A 62 -0.78 11.24 -12.24
N CYS A 63 -1.42 12.34 -12.58
CA CYS A 63 -1.83 13.37 -11.67
C CYS A 63 -3.02 12.89 -10.84
N PHE A 64 -2.91 12.91 -9.51
CA PHE A 64 -4.05 12.58 -8.64
C PHE A 64 -5.05 13.73 -8.50
N ASN A 65 -4.74 14.91 -9.04
CA ASN A 65 -5.64 16.06 -9.01
C ASN A 65 -6.62 16.05 -10.20
N CYS A 66 -6.12 15.80 -11.43
CA CYS A 66 -6.96 15.81 -12.64
C CYS A 66 -7.12 14.44 -13.32
N GLY A 67 -6.25 13.47 -13.02
CA GLY A 67 -6.23 12.13 -13.64
C GLY A 67 -5.35 12.02 -14.89
N ASP A 68 -4.80 13.12 -15.40
CA ASP A 68 -3.98 13.14 -16.61
C ASP A 68 -2.58 12.58 -16.38
N ARG A 69 -1.90 12.24 -17.48
CA ARG A 69 -0.55 11.69 -17.49
C ARG A 69 0.47 12.79 -17.74
N GLY A 70 1.71 12.56 -17.31
CA GLY A 70 2.86 13.42 -17.60
C GLY A 70 3.20 14.43 -16.49
N HIS A 71 2.44 14.49 -15.40
CA HIS A 71 2.72 15.39 -14.28
C HIS A 71 2.17 14.86 -12.95
N GLN A 72 2.73 15.29 -11.82
CA GLN A 72 2.19 14.98 -10.49
C GLN A 72 1.11 15.96 -10.06
N SER A 73 0.36 15.66 -8.99
CA SER A 73 -0.66 16.58 -8.44
C SER A 73 -0.13 17.97 -8.11
N ARG A 74 1.16 18.08 -7.77
CA ARG A 74 1.84 19.35 -7.48
C ARG A 74 2.09 20.20 -8.72
N GLU A 75 2.19 19.57 -9.88
CA GLU A 75 2.47 20.18 -11.18
C GLU A 75 1.19 20.27 -12.03
N CYS A 76 0.02 20.06 -11.41
CA CYS A 76 -1.24 20.07 -12.11
C CYS A 76 -1.62 21.49 -12.52
N PRO A 77 -1.93 21.75 -13.80
CA PRO A 77 -2.35 23.08 -14.27
C PRO A 77 -3.65 23.53 -13.59
N ASP A 78 -4.50 22.57 -13.20
CA ASP A 78 -5.76 22.82 -12.51
C ASP A 78 -5.65 22.74 -10.97
N VAL A 79 -4.46 22.97 -10.40
CA VAL A 79 -4.27 22.96 -8.93
C VAL A 79 -5.21 23.93 -8.21
N ASN A 80 -5.52 25.08 -8.82
CA ASN A 80 -6.41 26.09 -8.25
C ASN A 80 -7.88 25.66 -8.18
N LYS A 81 -8.30 24.68 -8.98
CA LYS A 81 -9.70 24.20 -9.03
C LYS A 81 -9.98 23.13 -7.96
N GLY A 82 -8.95 22.68 -7.24
CA GLY A 82 -9.05 21.58 -6.27
C GLY A 82 -9.14 20.20 -6.93
N PRO A 83 -9.36 19.14 -6.14
CA PRO A 83 -9.42 17.76 -6.64
C PRO A 83 -10.56 17.58 -7.64
N LYS A 84 -10.27 16.93 -8.76
CA LYS A 84 -11.28 16.40 -9.67
C LYS A 84 -11.86 15.13 -9.07
N CYS A 85 -13.17 15.10 -8.95
CA CYS A 85 -13.89 13.91 -8.55
C CYS A 85 -13.77 12.84 -9.64
N PHE A 86 -13.28 11.66 -9.29
CA PHE A 86 -13.13 10.56 -10.25
C PHE A 86 -14.47 9.91 -10.62
N SER A 87 -15.55 10.22 -9.90
CA SER A 87 -16.89 9.70 -10.17
C SER A 87 -17.67 10.60 -11.14
N CYS A 88 -17.77 11.90 -10.85
CA CYS A 88 -18.57 12.84 -11.67
C CYS A 88 -17.72 13.76 -12.57
N ARG A 89 -16.39 13.68 -12.50
CA ARG A 89 -15.42 14.49 -13.26
C ARG A 89 -15.48 16.01 -12.98
N ALA A 90 -16.28 16.45 -12.02
CA ALA A 90 -16.30 17.84 -11.55
C ALA A 90 -15.14 18.14 -10.59
N PHE A 91 -14.74 19.40 -10.52
CA PHE A 91 -13.69 19.86 -9.60
C PHE A 91 -14.27 20.31 -8.26
N GLY A 92 -13.42 20.36 -7.23
CA GLY A 92 -13.74 20.90 -5.90
C GLY A 92 -14.12 19.86 -4.85
N HIS A 93 -14.22 18.58 -5.20
CA HIS A 93 -14.51 17.51 -4.23
C HIS A 93 -13.87 16.18 -4.64
N LYS A 94 -13.61 15.31 -3.68
CA LYS A 94 -13.11 13.95 -3.93
C LYS A 94 -14.28 13.00 -4.16
N SER A 95 -14.03 11.81 -4.74
CA SER A 95 -15.08 10.82 -5.02
C SER A 95 -15.91 10.40 -3.79
N PHE A 96 -15.35 10.53 -2.58
CA PHE A 96 -16.08 10.24 -1.34
C PHE A 96 -17.10 11.34 -0.97
N GLU A 97 -16.85 12.58 -1.39
CA GLU A 97 -17.69 13.77 -1.18
C GLU A 97 -18.54 14.09 -2.42
N CYS A 98 -18.71 13.12 -3.33
CA CYS A 98 -19.41 13.34 -4.59
C CYS A 98 -20.91 13.53 -4.36
N PRO A 99 -21.49 14.71 -4.68
CA PRO A 99 -22.91 14.98 -4.47
C PRO A 99 -23.79 14.14 -5.42
N ALA A 100 -23.22 13.67 -6.54
CA ALA A 100 -23.89 12.78 -7.47
C ALA A 100 -23.87 11.30 -7.03
N LYS A 101 -23.21 10.95 -5.93
CA LYS A 101 -23.15 9.58 -5.39
C LYS A 101 -24.25 9.35 -4.35
N THR A 102 -25.48 9.77 -4.69
CA THR A 102 -26.69 9.45 -3.92
C THR A 102 -27.36 8.24 -4.54
#